data_AF-A0AAW9V9T5-F1
#
_entry.id   AF-A0AAW9V9T5-F1
#
_cell.length_a   1.000
_cell.length_b   1.000
_cell.length_c   1.000
_cell.angle_alpha   90.00
_cell.angle_beta   90.00
_cell.angle_gamma   90.00
#
_symmetry.space_group_name_H-M   'P 1'
#
loop_
_entity.id
_entity.type
_entity.pdbx_description
1 polymer ?
#
loop_
_entity_poly.entity_id
_entity_poly.type
_entity_poly.pdbx_seq_one_letter_code
_entity_poly.pdbx_strand_id
1 'polypeptide(L)'
;MGSFDYFLLKKYLRDFRHARKRLSSFPNLEYEAGELYRDVLAQKDHELTQNTVTAILSQYTDSREDLTLLFQRSSIFVFEEQLRSGREPHDIFQDKILWSSVFYWLGRHCWGKHNDISLTFLERAVILIHECIGSMGYVNQMVRIVSEREQRTTAAIKGGSVKSDLHTKIRSEAIRILNEKVLLGFSWKSKKEAADAIAGELWGCVQQIDPKNSMNFSETEFSYSITRWNQPDIKRAFSHAVKKENSKRRKKSKKTNKK
;
A
#
# COMPACT_ATOMS: atom_id res chain seq x y z
N MET A 1 7.17 5.57 18.67
CA MET A 1 6.92 5.18 17.26
C MET A 1 7.10 6.43 16.41
N GLY A 2 8.31 6.63 15.88
CA GLY A 2 8.62 7.77 15.01
C GLY A 2 7.90 7.59 13.67
N SER A 3 7.23 8.65 13.19
CA SER A 3 6.62 8.64 11.88
C SER A 3 7.71 8.58 10.82
N PHE A 4 7.80 7.45 10.12
CA PHE A 4 8.69 7.27 8.98
C PHE A 4 8.38 8.34 7.91
N ASP A 5 9.28 9.29 7.71
CA ASP A 5 9.05 10.42 6.80
C ASP A 5 9.12 9.95 5.34
N TYR A 6 7.94 9.69 4.80
CA TYR A 6 7.70 9.26 3.43
C TYR A 6 8.29 10.23 2.39
N PHE A 7 8.37 11.53 2.69
CA PHE A 7 8.92 12.51 1.76
C PHE A 7 10.44 12.43 1.68
N LEU A 8 11.10 12.22 2.83
CA LEU A 8 12.54 12.01 2.90
C LEU A 8 12.94 10.73 2.15
N LEU A 9 12.18 9.65 2.36
CA LEU A 9 12.36 8.39 1.62
C LEU A 9 12.21 8.57 0.11
N LYS A 10 11.21 9.33 -0.33
CA LYS A 10 10.93 9.56 -1.75
C LYS A 10 12.03 10.38 -2.43
N LYS A 11 12.66 11.30 -1.70
CA LYS A 11 13.83 12.07 -2.15
C LYS A 11 15.04 11.16 -2.33
N TYR A 12 15.38 10.35 -1.32
CA TYR A 12 16.46 9.37 -1.43
C TYR A 12 16.23 8.38 -2.57
N LEU A 13 15.02 7.83 -2.70
CA LEU A 13 14.66 6.91 -3.78
C LEU A 13 14.75 7.51 -5.19
N ARG A 14 14.64 8.84 -5.33
CA ARG A 14 14.82 9.54 -6.62
C ARG A 14 16.30 9.69 -6.93
N ASP A 15 17.08 10.18 -5.97
CA ASP A 15 18.51 10.44 -6.13
C ASP A 15 19.26 9.11 -6.39
N PHE A 16 18.85 8.01 -5.77
CA PHE A 16 19.37 6.66 -6.05
C PHE A 16 18.87 6.01 -7.34
N ARG A 17 17.68 6.37 -7.86
CA ARG A 17 17.20 5.86 -9.16
C ARG A 17 18.09 6.34 -10.31
N HIS A 18 18.64 7.55 -10.18
CA HIS A 18 19.64 8.08 -11.10
C HIS A 18 20.95 7.28 -11.03
N ALA A 19 21.40 6.91 -9.83
CA ALA A 19 22.58 6.05 -9.65
C ALA A 19 22.38 4.64 -10.24
N ARG A 20 21.26 3.97 -9.93
CA ARG A 20 20.93 2.61 -10.40
C ARG A 20 20.86 2.48 -11.92
N LYS A 21 20.32 3.49 -12.62
CA LYS A 21 20.16 3.46 -14.08
C LYS A 21 21.49 3.59 -14.84
N ARG A 22 22.53 4.12 -14.19
CA ARG A 22 23.90 4.21 -14.71
C ARG A 22 24.71 2.93 -14.41
N LEU A 23 24.35 2.22 -13.34
CA LEU A 23 25.01 1.00 -12.85
C LEU A 23 24.71 -0.27 -13.66
N SER A 24 23.56 -0.35 -14.33
CA SER A 24 23.18 -1.53 -15.13
C SER A 24 23.96 -1.70 -16.45
N SER A 25 25.04 -0.95 -16.66
CA SER A 25 25.73 -0.80 -17.96
C SER A 25 27.21 -1.19 -17.98
N PHE A 26 27.82 -1.63 -16.86
CA PHE A 26 29.27 -1.82 -16.80
C PHE A 26 29.69 -3.16 -16.15
N PRO A 27 30.88 -3.74 -16.51
CA PRO A 27 31.23 -5.12 -16.18
C PRO A 27 32.52 -5.28 -15.35
N ASN A 28 32.98 -4.27 -14.61
CA ASN A 28 34.31 -4.27 -13.97
C ASN A 28 34.28 -3.68 -12.54
N LEU A 29 34.54 -4.53 -11.53
CA LEU A 29 34.32 -4.25 -10.09
C LEU A 29 35.14 -3.07 -9.51
N GLU A 30 36.39 -2.89 -9.93
CA GLU A 30 37.26 -1.78 -9.47
C GLU A 30 36.83 -0.42 -10.03
N TYR A 31 36.37 -0.42 -11.28
CA TYR A 31 35.80 0.76 -11.95
C TYR A 31 34.40 1.07 -11.40
N GLU A 32 33.61 0.03 -11.14
CA GLU A 32 32.29 0.13 -10.52
C GLU A 32 32.37 0.69 -9.10
N ALA A 33 33.30 0.23 -8.27
CA ALA A 33 33.51 0.82 -6.95
C ALA A 33 33.93 2.29 -7.07
N GLY A 34 34.91 2.62 -7.92
CA GLY A 34 35.39 3.99 -8.13
C GLY A 34 34.34 4.97 -8.66
N GLU A 35 33.50 4.55 -9.61
CA GLU A 35 32.39 5.36 -10.15
C GLU A 35 31.23 5.48 -9.16
N LEU A 36 30.90 4.40 -8.44
CA LEU A 36 29.87 4.40 -7.41
C LEU A 36 30.24 5.34 -6.25
N TYR A 37 31.51 5.33 -5.83
CA TYR A 37 32.04 6.28 -4.86
C TYR A 37 32.05 7.71 -5.39
N ARG A 38 32.37 7.94 -6.68
CA ARG A 38 32.27 9.28 -7.28
C ARG A 38 30.84 9.80 -7.31
N ASP A 39 29.88 9.02 -7.82
CA ASP A 39 28.50 9.48 -8.01
C ASP A 39 27.68 9.57 -6.71
N VAL A 40 27.90 8.68 -5.73
CA VAL A 40 27.17 8.69 -4.44
C VAL A 40 27.76 9.71 -3.45
N LEU A 41 29.07 9.99 -3.50
CA LEU A 41 29.75 10.89 -2.55
C LEU A 41 30.02 12.30 -3.09
N ALA A 42 29.75 12.58 -4.37
CA ALA A 42 30.32 13.72 -5.09
C ALA A 42 30.09 15.12 -4.47
N GLN A 43 29.11 15.37 -3.60
CA GLN A 43 28.84 16.78 -3.21
C GLN A 43 28.46 17.07 -1.76
N LYS A 44 28.30 16.09 -0.86
CA LYS A 44 27.98 16.41 0.55
C LYS A 44 28.85 15.74 1.60
N ASP A 45 29.34 14.53 1.34
CA ASP A 45 30.09 13.76 2.34
C ASP A 45 31.58 13.60 2.00
N HIS A 46 32.06 14.19 0.89
CA HIS A 46 33.49 14.11 0.55
C HIS A 46 34.36 14.83 1.59
N GLU A 47 33.98 16.04 2.01
CA GLU A 47 34.71 16.79 3.04
C GLU A 47 34.67 16.08 4.40
N LEU A 48 33.49 15.58 4.80
CA LEU A 48 33.35 14.79 6.03
C LEU A 48 34.21 13.52 5.99
N THR A 49 34.15 12.77 4.89
CA THR A 49 34.95 11.56 4.69
C THR A 49 36.44 11.86 4.74
N GLN A 50 36.90 12.90 4.03
CA GLN A 50 38.31 13.30 4.03
C GLN A 50 38.77 13.78 5.41
N ASN A 51 37.95 14.54 6.11
CA ASN A 51 38.23 14.98 7.48
C ASN A 51 38.30 13.78 8.44
N THR A 52 37.38 12.82 8.33
CA THR A 52 37.39 11.59 9.13
C THR A 52 38.62 10.73 8.83
N VAL A 53 38.96 10.53 7.54
CA VAL A 53 40.17 9.78 7.15
C VAL A 53 41.43 10.48 7.65
N THR A 54 41.52 11.79 7.50
CA THR A 54 42.67 12.58 7.99
C THR A 54 42.80 12.52 9.50
N ALA A 55 41.68 12.65 10.23
CA ALA A 55 41.65 12.53 11.68
C ALA A 55 42.08 11.12 12.14
N ILE A 56 41.62 10.07 11.46
CA ILE A 56 42.05 8.70 11.72
C ILE A 56 43.55 8.56 11.45
N LEU A 57 44.04 8.93 10.27
CA LEU A 57 45.46 8.80 9.92
C LEU A 57 46.38 9.64 10.83
N SER A 58 45.88 10.72 11.45
CA SER A 58 46.66 11.50 12.42
C SER A 58 46.87 10.79 13.77
N GLN A 59 46.05 9.78 14.09
CA GLN A 59 46.08 9.06 15.37
C GLN A 59 46.84 7.72 15.31
N TYR A 60 47.16 7.25 14.10
CA TYR A 60 47.80 5.95 13.86
C TYR A 60 49.07 6.16 13.05
N THR A 61 50.12 5.39 13.33
CA THR A 61 51.31 5.40 12.47
C THR A 61 51.05 4.55 11.22
N ASP A 62 51.78 4.82 10.12
CA ASP A 62 51.76 4.00 8.88
C ASP A 62 52.38 2.59 9.09
N SER A 63 52.57 2.15 10.35
CA SER A 63 53.03 0.82 10.71
C SER A 63 51.93 -0.22 10.49
N ARG A 64 52.36 -1.44 10.21
CA ARG A 64 51.48 -2.57 9.89
C ARG A 64 50.57 -2.92 11.08
N GLU A 65 51.13 -2.88 12.29
CA GLU A 65 50.44 -3.20 13.55
C GLU A 65 49.33 -2.17 13.84
N ASP A 66 49.62 -0.89 13.68
CA ASP A 66 48.64 0.19 13.91
C ASP A 66 47.50 0.15 12.90
N LEU A 67 47.79 -0.10 11.62
CA LEU A 67 46.76 -0.23 10.58
C LEU A 67 45.87 -1.46 10.79
N THR A 68 46.44 -2.57 11.27
CA THR A 68 45.68 -3.77 11.64
C THR A 68 44.76 -3.50 12.82
N LEU A 69 45.27 -2.82 13.86
CA LEU A 69 44.48 -2.43 15.03
C LEU A 69 43.35 -1.45 14.66
N LEU A 70 43.64 -0.50 13.76
CA LEU A 70 42.65 0.41 13.21
C LEU A 70 41.51 -0.35 12.52
N PHE A 71 41.84 -1.33 11.66
CA PHE A 71 40.82 -2.16 11.00
C PHE A 71 39.95 -2.92 12.00
N GLN A 72 40.55 -3.53 13.02
CA GLN A 72 39.81 -4.27 14.04
C GLN A 72 38.86 -3.35 14.83
N ARG A 73 39.35 -2.19 15.29
CA ARG A 73 38.55 -1.22 16.07
C ARG A 73 37.41 -0.61 15.26
N SER A 74 37.68 -0.20 14.02
CA SER A 74 36.66 0.35 13.13
C SER A 74 35.62 -0.69 12.73
N SER A 75 36.02 -1.95 12.53
CA SER A 75 35.09 -3.05 12.26
C SER A 75 34.18 -3.35 13.45
N ILE A 76 34.73 -3.37 14.67
CA ILE A 76 33.95 -3.55 15.91
C ILE A 76 32.99 -2.37 16.09
N PHE A 77 33.45 -1.13 15.93
CA PHE A 77 32.60 0.05 16.03
C PHE A 77 31.42 -0.02 15.07
N VAL A 78 31.65 -0.35 13.80
CA VAL A 78 30.59 -0.51 12.79
C VAL A 78 29.59 -1.61 13.18
N PHE A 79 30.05 -2.73 13.74
CA PHE A 79 29.17 -3.81 14.19
C PHE A 79 28.38 -3.46 15.46
N GLU A 80 29.02 -2.86 16.46
CA GLU A 80 28.37 -2.45 17.71
C GLU A 80 27.34 -1.34 17.47
N GLU A 81 27.68 -0.37 16.62
CA GLU A 81 26.78 0.71 16.18
C GLU A 81 25.55 0.18 15.45
N GLN A 82 25.67 -0.93 14.71
CA GLN A 82 24.55 -1.60 14.07
C GLN A 82 23.64 -2.36 15.06
N LEU A 83 24.20 -2.80 16.19
CA LEU A 83 23.48 -3.57 17.22
C LEU A 83 22.82 -2.69 18.29
N ARG A 84 23.15 -1.40 18.36
CA ARG A 84 22.51 -0.46 19.29
C ARG A 84 21.03 -0.27 18.93
N SER A 85 20.17 -0.74 19.83
CA SER A 85 18.72 -0.59 19.71
C SER A 85 18.30 0.89 19.79
N GLY A 86 17.43 1.32 18.88
CA GLY A 86 16.80 2.64 18.92
C GLY A 86 17.26 3.67 17.90
N ARG A 87 18.22 3.35 17.03
CA ARG A 87 18.57 4.23 15.89
C ARG A 87 17.60 4.06 14.73
N GLU A 88 17.30 5.16 14.04
CA GLU A 88 16.43 5.11 12.88
C GLU A 88 17.17 4.39 11.73
N PRO A 89 16.47 3.59 10.91
CA PRO A 89 17.10 2.87 9.79
C PRO A 89 17.85 3.78 8.80
N HIS A 90 17.45 5.05 8.71
CA HIS A 90 18.10 6.06 7.87
C HIS A 90 19.50 6.40 8.38
N ASP A 91 19.69 6.56 9.70
CA ASP A 91 21.00 6.85 10.30
C ASP A 91 21.95 5.67 10.08
N ILE A 92 21.47 4.44 10.31
CA ILE A 92 22.25 3.21 10.08
C ILE A 92 22.70 3.11 8.61
N PHE A 93 21.83 3.50 7.67
CA PHE A 93 22.16 3.48 6.24
C PHE A 93 23.22 4.54 5.88
N GLN A 94 23.11 5.75 6.43
CA GLN A 94 24.10 6.80 6.23
C GLN A 94 25.47 6.42 6.81
N ASP A 95 25.49 5.83 8.00
CA ASP A 95 26.72 5.36 8.64
C ASP A 95 27.41 4.30 7.78
N LYS A 96 26.67 3.34 7.22
CA LYS A 96 27.24 2.32 6.33
C LYS A 96 27.87 2.93 5.07
N ILE A 97 27.24 3.96 4.49
CA ILE A 97 27.81 4.68 3.34
C ILE A 97 29.09 5.42 3.76
N LEU A 98 29.07 6.14 4.87
CA LEU A 98 30.23 6.86 5.40
C LEU A 98 31.39 5.90 5.66
N TRP A 99 31.16 4.83 6.41
CA TRP A 99 32.20 3.85 6.75
C TRP A 99 32.72 3.08 5.54
N SER A 100 31.84 2.73 4.59
CA SER A 100 32.26 2.17 3.31
C SER A 100 33.26 3.11 2.59
N SER A 101 33.00 4.41 2.63
CA SER A 101 33.87 5.43 2.02
C SER A 101 35.19 5.59 2.76
N VAL A 102 35.16 5.64 4.09
CA VAL A 102 36.37 5.68 4.94
C VAL A 102 37.25 4.46 4.66
N PHE A 103 36.67 3.26 4.61
CA PHE A 103 37.43 2.04 4.32
C PHE A 103 38.02 2.03 2.92
N TYR A 104 37.30 2.54 1.92
CA TYR A 104 37.85 2.68 0.58
C TYR A 104 39.10 3.57 0.57
N TRP A 105 39.03 4.75 1.20
CA TRP A 105 40.17 5.68 1.24
C TRP A 105 41.36 5.16 2.05
N LEU A 106 41.11 4.49 3.19
CA LEU A 106 42.15 3.82 3.97
C LEU A 106 42.81 2.69 3.18
N GLY A 107 42.01 1.89 2.47
CA GLY A 107 42.52 0.86 1.56
C GLY A 107 43.42 1.45 0.49
N ARG A 108 42.98 2.54 -0.16
CA ARG A 108 43.77 3.26 -1.17
C ARG A 108 45.07 3.83 -0.60
N HIS A 109 45.06 4.36 0.62
CA HIS A 109 46.26 4.88 1.29
C HIS A 109 47.30 3.79 1.57
N CYS A 110 46.84 2.59 1.93
CA CYS A 110 47.70 1.44 2.21
C CYS A 110 48.22 0.74 0.95
N TRP A 111 47.62 1.00 -0.22
CA TRP A 111 47.96 0.34 -1.48
C TRP A 111 49.42 0.65 -1.89
N GLY A 112 50.19 -0.38 -2.21
CA GLY A 112 51.61 -0.30 -2.54
C GLY A 112 52.55 -0.28 -1.32
N LYS A 113 52.04 -0.06 -0.10
CA LYS A 113 52.81 -0.13 1.16
C LYS A 113 52.53 -1.43 1.92
N HIS A 114 51.25 -1.72 2.16
CA HIS A 114 50.76 -2.89 2.91
C HIS A 114 49.57 -3.48 2.14
N ASN A 115 49.86 -4.17 1.04
CA ASN A 115 48.83 -4.61 0.08
C ASN A 115 47.76 -5.53 0.69
N ASP A 116 48.13 -6.39 1.62
CA ASP A 116 47.21 -7.31 2.30
C ASP A 116 46.24 -6.57 3.24
N ILE A 117 46.73 -5.58 3.98
CA ILE A 117 45.88 -4.70 4.81
C ILE A 117 45.00 -3.83 3.91
N SER A 118 45.55 -3.33 2.81
CA SER A 118 44.80 -2.57 1.80
C SER A 118 43.62 -3.38 1.26
N LEU A 119 43.83 -4.64 0.87
CA LEU A 119 42.77 -5.54 0.41
C LEU A 119 41.69 -5.74 1.47
N THR A 120 42.09 -5.89 2.74
CA THR A 120 41.16 -6.08 3.86
C THR A 120 40.23 -4.86 4.04
N PHE A 121 40.77 -3.65 3.94
CA PHE A 121 39.97 -2.42 3.97
C PHE A 121 39.04 -2.31 2.76
N LEU A 122 39.54 -2.60 1.55
CA LEU A 122 38.75 -2.53 0.32
C LEU A 122 37.61 -3.56 0.32
N GLU A 123 37.86 -4.78 0.79
CA GLU A 123 36.83 -5.81 0.95
C GLU A 123 35.70 -5.33 1.88
N ARG A 124 36.05 -4.75 3.03
CA ARG A 124 35.06 -4.23 3.97
C ARG A 124 34.24 -3.09 3.39
N ALA A 125 34.88 -2.22 2.61
CA ALA A 125 34.22 -1.14 1.87
C ALA A 125 33.14 -1.69 0.93
N VAL A 126 33.46 -2.73 0.18
CA VAL A 126 32.57 -3.43 -0.77
C VAL A 126 31.42 -4.15 -0.04
N ILE A 127 31.68 -4.82 1.08
CA ILE A 127 30.61 -5.49 1.85
C ILE A 127 29.55 -4.48 2.30
N LEU A 128 29.97 -3.36 2.89
CA LEU A 128 29.04 -2.35 3.40
C LEU A 128 28.20 -1.70 2.30
N ILE A 129 28.78 -1.48 1.12
CA ILE A 129 28.01 -0.91 0.01
C ILE A 129 27.00 -1.90 -0.56
N HIS A 130 27.34 -3.20 -0.62
CA HIS A 130 26.40 -4.23 -1.03
C HIS A 130 25.26 -4.42 -0.04
N GLU A 131 25.52 -4.32 1.27
CA GLU A 131 24.47 -4.31 2.29
C GLU A 131 23.50 -3.14 2.05
N CYS A 132 24.01 -1.94 1.78
CA CYS A 132 23.19 -0.78 1.44
C CYS A 132 22.33 -1.04 0.18
N ILE A 133 22.92 -1.63 -0.87
CA ILE A 133 22.20 -2.00 -2.10
C ILE A 133 21.08 -3.01 -1.80
N GLY A 134 21.35 -4.04 -1.01
CA GLY A 134 20.38 -5.04 -0.60
C GLY A 134 19.21 -4.42 0.17
N SER A 135 19.51 -3.58 1.17
CA SER A 135 18.49 -2.85 1.95
C SER A 135 17.62 -1.96 1.05
N MET A 136 18.20 -1.28 0.06
CA MET A 136 17.43 -0.49 -0.92
C MET A 136 16.50 -1.35 -1.78
N GLY A 137 16.94 -2.53 -2.20
CA GLY A 137 16.12 -3.47 -2.96
C GLY A 137 14.86 -3.86 -2.18
N TYR A 138 15.04 -4.19 -0.90
CA TYR A 138 13.95 -4.53 0.01
C TYR A 138 12.99 -3.36 0.23
N VAL A 139 13.49 -2.17 0.52
CA VAL A 139 12.66 -0.97 0.73
C VAL A 139 11.83 -0.63 -0.51
N ASN A 140 12.42 -0.70 -1.71
CA ASN A 140 11.69 -0.48 -2.95
C ASN A 140 10.53 -1.46 -3.13
N GLN A 141 10.75 -2.73 -2.81
CA GLN A 141 9.70 -3.76 -2.85
C GLN A 141 8.58 -3.44 -1.86
N MET A 142 8.92 -3.04 -0.63
CA MET A 142 7.93 -2.67 0.39
C MET A 142 7.11 -1.44 0.00
N VAL A 143 7.73 -0.39 -0.52
CA VAL A 143 7.02 0.80 -1.02
C VAL A 143 6.05 0.43 -2.14
N ARG A 144 6.45 -0.48 -3.05
CA ARG A 144 5.57 -0.97 -4.11
C ARG A 144 4.36 -1.72 -3.55
N ILE A 145 4.58 -2.62 -2.59
CA ILE A 145 3.51 -3.39 -1.93
C ILE A 145 2.52 -2.45 -1.23
N VAL A 146 3.01 -1.46 -0.49
CA VAL A 146 2.14 -0.47 0.20
C VAL A 146 1.33 0.34 -0.81
N SER A 147 1.97 0.85 -1.87
CA SER A 147 1.28 1.60 -2.92
C SER A 147 0.23 0.77 -3.65
N GLU A 148 0.53 -0.49 -3.97
CA GLU A 148 -0.44 -1.40 -4.60
C GLU A 148 -1.63 -1.67 -3.66
N ARG A 149 -1.39 -1.81 -2.35
CA ARG A 149 -2.44 -1.99 -1.35
C ARG A 149 -3.34 -0.76 -1.25
N GLU A 150 -2.76 0.44 -1.20
CA GLU A 150 -3.52 1.70 -1.18
C GLU A 150 -4.40 1.83 -2.42
N GLN A 151 -3.84 1.57 -3.61
CA GLN A 151 -4.60 1.60 -4.86
C GLN A 151 -5.77 0.62 -4.86
N ARG A 152 -5.57 -0.61 -4.37
CA ARG A 152 -6.65 -1.60 -4.24
C ARG A 152 -7.73 -1.13 -3.28
N THR A 153 -7.37 -0.54 -2.14
CA THR A 153 -8.32 0.02 -1.18
C THR A 153 -9.13 1.15 -1.80
N THR A 154 -8.49 2.11 -2.47
CA THR A 154 -9.17 3.23 -3.14
C THR A 154 -10.10 2.73 -4.24
N ALA A 155 -9.65 1.76 -5.05
CA ALA A 155 -10.47 1.13 -6.08
C ALA A 155 -11.69 0.40 -5.49
N ALA A 156 -11.52 -0.31 -4.37
CA ALA A 156 -12.62 -0.97 -3.66
C ALA A 156 -13.65 0.02 -3.12
N ILE A 157 -13.21 1.14 -2.53
CA ILE A 157 -14.10 2.21 -2.05
C ILE A 157 -14.90 2.80 -3.22
N LYS A 158 -14.22 3.13 -4.32
CA LYS A 158 -14.86 3.67 -5.52
C LYS A 158 -15.86 2.67 -6.12
N GLY A 159 -15.49 1.40 -6.22
CA GLY A 159 -16.37 0.33 -6.70
C GLY A 159 -17.59 0.14 -5.79
N GLY A 160 -17.40 0.20 -4.47
CA GLY A 160 -18.48 0.15 -3.48
C GLY A 160 -19.46 1.32 -3.63
N SER A 161 -18.95 2.55 -3.80
CA SER A 161 -19.77 3.73 -4.06
C SER A 161 -20.62 3.58 -5.32
N VAL A 162 -20.00 3.16 -6.44
CA VAL A 162 -20.71 2.95 -7.71
C VAL A 162 -21.82 1.91 -7.56
N LYS A 163 -21.54 0.78 -6.88
CA LYS A 163 -22.57 -0.24 -6.62
C LYS A 163 -23.70 0.29 -5.75
N SER A 164 -23.41 1.08 -4.72
CA SER A 164 -24.42 1.70 -3.86
C SER A 164 -25.34 2.65 -4.63
N ASP A 165 -24.77 3.47 -5.52
CA ASP A 165 -25.52 4.40 -6.35
C ASP A 165 -26.44 3.66 -7.33
N LEU A 166 -25.93 2.60 -7.96
CA LEU A 166 -26.72 1.74 -8.85
C LEU A 166 -27.89 1.07 -8.10
N HIS A 167 -27.64 0.50 -6.92
CA HIS A 167 -28.71 -0.05 -6.07
C HIS A 167 -29.75 1.00 -5.68
N THR A 168 -29.33 2.24 -5.47
CA THR A 168 -30.24 3.34 -5.14
C THR A 168 -31.11 3.71 -6.33
N LYS A 169 -30.54 3.87 -7.53
CA LYS A 169 -31.29 4.15 -8.77
C LYS A 169 -32.34 3.06 -9.06
N ILE A 170 -31.96 1.79 -8.96
CA ILE A 170 -32.90 0.68 -9.20
C ILE A 170 -34.02 0.67 -8.15
N ARG A 171 -33.71 0.90 -6.87
CA ARG A 171 -34.75 0.98 -5.84
C ARG A 171 -35.68 2.16 -6.07
N SER A 172 -35.17 3.30 -6.51
CA SER A 172 -35.98 4.47 -6.88
C SER A 172 -36.94 4.14 -8.02
N GLU A 173 -36.49 3.45 -9.07
CA GLU A 173 -37.36 3.00 -10.16
C GLU A 173 -38.42 2.01 -9.69
N ALA A 174 -38.06 1.06 -8.83
CA ALA A 174 -39.02 0.13 -8.25
C ALA A 174 -40.13 0.86 -7.46
N ILE A 175 -39.76 1.89 -6.69
CA ILE A 175 -40.71 2.73 -5.96
C ILE A 175 -41.59 3.52 -6.94
N ARG A 176 -41.03 4.09 -8.01
CA ARG A 176 -41.77 4.82 -9.04
C ARG A 176 -42.83 3.91 -9.68
N ILE A 177 -42.44 2.73 -10.17
CA ILE A 177 -43.34 1.76 -10.79
C ILE A 177 -44.44 1.33 -9.81
N LEU A 178 -44.10 1.00 -8.55
CA LEU A 178 -45.09 0.64 -7.54
C LEU A 178 -46.12 1.74 -7.32
N ASN A 179 -45.68 3.00 -7.16
CA ASN A 179 -46.57 4.12 -6.92
C ASN A 179 -47.46 4.41 -8.12
N GLU A 180 -46.93 4.35 -9.34
CA GLU A 180 -47.72 4.53 -10.58
C GLU A 180 -48.83 3.50 -10.70
N LYS A 181 -48.53 2.21 -10.47
CA LYS A 181 -49.55 1.16 -10.49
C LYS A 181 -50.60 1.37 -9.39
N VAL A 182 -50.20 1.81 -8.20
CA VAL A 182 -51.15 2.12 -7.12
C VAL A 182 -52.06 3.30 -7.49
N LEU A 183 -51.53 4.34 -8.13
CA LEU A 183 -52.33 5.47 -8.64
C LEU A 183 -53.35 5.02 -9.70
N LEU A 184 -53.00 4.01 -10.50
CA LEU A 184 -53.90 3.35 -11.46
C LEU A 184 -54.92 2.41 -10.80
N GLY A 185 -54.98 2.35 -9.46
CA GLY A 185 -55.94 1.55 -8.70
C GLY A 185 -55.52 0.10 -8.43
N PHE A 186 -54.30 -0.29 -8.83
CA PHE A 186 -53.80 -1.63 -8.51
C PHE A 186 -53.46 -1.74 -7.02
N SER A 187 -53.75 -2.90 -6.44
CA SER A 187 -53.36 -3.24 -5.08
C SER A 187 -53.25 -4.76 -4.94
N TRP A 188 -52.17 -5.20 -4.31
CA TRP A 188 -51.80 -6.62 -4.26
C TRP A 188 -52.09 -7.23 -2.89
N LYS A 189 -52.24 -8.56 -2.79
CA LYS A 189 -52.51 -9.23 -1.51
C LYS A 189 -51.23 -9.48 -0.72
N SER A 190 -50.09 -9.54 -1.39
CA SER A 190 -48.80 -9.80 -0.74
C SER A 190 -47.65 -9.04 -1.40
N LYS A 191 -46.54 -8.89 -0.68
CA LYS A 191 -45.29 -8.32 -1.22
C LYS A 191 -44.78 -9.14 -2.42
N LYS A 192 -44.96 -10.46 -2.38
CA LYS A 192 -44.54 -11.36 -3.47
C LYS A 192 -45.33 -11.07 -4.75
N GLU A 193 -46.66 -10.99 -4.66
CA GLU A 193 -47.50 -10.64 -5.82
C GLU A 193 -47.14 -9.27 -6.41
N ALA A 194 -46.88 -8.27 -5.57
CA ALA A 194 -46.45 -6.96 -6.04
C ALA A 194 -45.06 -7.01 -6.71
N ALA A 195 -44.12 -7.77 -6.15
CA ALA A 195 -42.78 -7.95 -6.73
C ALA A 195 -42.82 -8.68 -8.07
N ASP A 196 -43.61 -9.76 -8.19
CA ASP A 196 -43.79 -10.49 -9.44
C ASP A 196 -44.42 -9.59 -10.52
N ALA A 197 -45.38 -8.74 -10.14
CA ALA A 197 -46.07 -7.83 -11.07
C ALA A 197 -45.17 -6.71 -11.63
N ILE A 198 -44.20 -6.22 -10.86
CA ILE A 198 -43.29 -5.14 -11.30
C ILE A 198 -41.97 -5.67 -11.88
N ALA A 199 -41.64 -6.95 -11.68
CA ALA A 199 -40.32 -7.49 -11.96
C ALA A 199 -39.90 -7.31 -13.43
N GLY A 200 -40.79 -7.60 -14.38
CA GLY A 200 -40.48 -7.46 -15.81
C GLY A 200 -40.21 -6.02 -16.24
N GLU A 201 -41.06 -5.09 -15.79
CA GLU A 201 -40.90 -3.66 -16.09
C GLU A 201 -39.62 -3.09 -15.44
N LEU A 202 -39.38 -3.44 -14.18
CA LEU A 202 -38.19 -3.04 -13.46
C LEU A 202 -36.92 -3.65 -14.07
N TRP A 203 -36.98 -4.87 -14.59
CA TRP A 203 -35.84 -5.50 -15.27
C TRP A 203 -35.42 -4.70 -16.52
N GLY A 204 -36.38 -4.20 -17.29
CA GLY A 204 -36.09 -3.28 -18.40
C GLY A 204 -35.34 -2.02 -17.94
N CYS A 205 -35.73 -1.44 -16.79
CA CYS A 205 -34.99 -0.31 -16.20
C CYS A 205 -33.59 -0.72 -15.74
N VAL A 206 -33.40 -1.92 -15.17
CA VAL A 206 -32.08 -2.43 -14.79
C VAL A 206 -31.15 -2.52 -15.99
N GLN A 207 -31.63 -3.03 -17.13
CA GLN A 207 -30.84 -3.13 -18.36
C GLN A 207 -30.39 -1.76 -18.89
N GLN A 208 -31.16 -0.70 -18.64
CA GLN A 208 -30.79 0.67 -19.00
C GLN A 208 -29.82 1.31 -18.00
N ILE A 209 -30.01 1.06 -16.71
CA ILE A 209 -29.21 1.65 -15.61
C ILE A 209 -27.86 0.95 -15.44
N ASP A 210 -27.82 -0.36 -15.63
CA ASP A 210 -26.63 -1.21 -15.50
C ASP A 210 -26.50 -2.19 -16.68
N PRO A 211 -26.18 -1.71 -17.90
CA PRO A 211 -26.13 -2.54 -19.11
C PRO A 211 -25.10 -3.67 -19.05
N LYS A 212 -24.08 -3.53 -18.20
CA LYS A 212 -23.02 -4.52 -18.01
C LYS A 212 -23.38 -5.57 -16.95
N ASN A 213 -24.56 -5.47 -16.34
CA ASN A 213 -25.00 -6.29 -15.21
C ASN A 213 -23.93 -6.39 -14.11
N SER A 214 -23.31 -5.26 -13.76
CA SER A 214 -22.26 -5.18 -12.73
C SER A 214 -22.76 -5.51 -11.31
N MET A 215 -24.07 -5.47 -11.08
CA MET A 215 -24.73 -5.95 -9.87
C MET A 215 -25.02 -7.45 -9.85
N ASN A 216 -24.74 -8.17 -10.94
CA ASN A 216 -24.95 -9.62 -11.08
C ASN A 216 -26.38 -10.04 -10.72
N PHE A 217 -27.38 -9.27 -11.15
CA PHE A 217 -28.76 -9.72 -11.00
C PHE A 217 -29.05 -10.85 -11.99
N SER A 218 -29.87 -11.80 -11.57
CA SER A 218 -30.44 -12.82 -12.43
C SER A 218 -31.84 -12.42 -12.83
N GLU A 219 -32.13 -12.38 -14.13
CA GLU A 219 -33.46 -12.10 -14.68
C GLU A 219 -34.51 -13.06 -14.13
N THR A 220 -34.18 -14.35 -14.12
CA THR A 220 -35.09 -15.44 -13.71
C THR A 220 -35.40 -15.42 -12.21
N GLU A 221 -34.52 -14.82 -11.40
CA GLU A 221 -34.67 -14.72 -9.94
C GLU A 221 -34.89 -13.26 -9.48
N PHE A 222 -35.18 -12.35 -10.41
CA PHE A 222 -35.23 -10.94 -10.09
C PHE A 222 -36.39 -10.60 -9.15
N SER A 223 -37.57 -11.19 -9.38
CA SER A 223 -38.71 -11.00 -8.48
C SER A 223 -38.41 -11.47 -7.05
N TYR A 224 -37.72 -12.61 -6.91
CA TYR A 224 -37.26 -13.10 -5.62
C TYR A 224 -36.29 -12.13 -4.96
N SER A 225 -35.33 -11.60 -5.71
CA SER A 225 -34.36 -10.60 -5.24
C SER A 225 -35.04 -9.33 -4.71
N ILE A 226 -36.04 -8.82 -5.42
CA ILE A 226 -36.84 -7.64 -5.02
C ILE A 226 -37.56 -7.90 -3.69
N THR A 227 -38.13 -9.09 -3.49
CA THR A 227 -38.86 -9.39 -2.24
C THR A 227 -37.97 -9.35 -0.99
N ARG A 228 -36.66 -9.57 -1.15
CA ARG A 228 -35.68 -9.54 -0.05
C ARG A 228 -35.18 -8.14 0.29
N TRP A 229 -35.47 -7.13 -0.52
CA TRP A 229 -35.10 -5.75 -0.20
C TRP A 229 -35.82 -5.26 1.07
N ASN A 230 -35.05 -4.75 2.02
CA ASN A 230 -35.52 -4.38 3.37
C ASN A 230 -35.16 -2.93 3.74
N GLN A 231 -34.68 -2.15 2.78
CA GLN A 231 -34.40 -0.73 2.97
C GLN A 231 -35.71 0.02 3.29
N PRO A 232 -35.68 1.04 4.17
CA PRO A 232 -36.90 1.67 4.69
C PRO A 232 -37.83 2.27 3.62
N ASP A 233 -37.24 2.86 2.59
CA ASP A 233 -37.92 3.51 1.46
C ASP A 233 -38.78 2.52 0.67
N ILE A 234 -38.18 1.46 0.16
CA ILE A 234 -38.87 0.46 -0.66
C ILE A 234 -39.81 -0.41 0.17
N LYS A 235 -39.47 -0.65 1.45
CA LYS A 235 -40.36 -1.34 2.38
C LYS A 235 -41.66 -0.56 2.59
N ARG A 236 -41.60 0.78 2.69
CA ARG A 236 -42.80 1.63 2.78
C ARG A 236 -43.62 1.57 1.49
N ALA A 237 -42.99 1.66 0.32
CA ALA A 237 -43.67 1.57 -0.97
C ALA A 237 -44.43 0.24 -1.13
N PHE A 238 -43.78 -0.89 -0.83
CA PHE A 238 -44.46 -2.19 -0.81
C PHE A 238 -45.59 -2.26 0.22
N SER A 239 -45.42 -1.68 1.41
CA SER A 239 -46.47 -1.68 2.43
C SER A 239 -47.68 -0.84 2.03
N HIS A 240 -47.47 0.20 1.22
CA HIS A 240 -48.54 1.02 0.66
C HIS A 240 -49.28 0.29 -0.47
N ALA A 241 -48.54 -0.42 -1.31
CA ALA A 241 -49.04 -1.19 -2.44
C ALA A 241 -49.86 -2.44 -2.05
N VAL A 242 -49.57 -3.04 -0.89
CA VAL A 242 -50.25 -4.24 -0.41
C VAL A 242 -51.52 -3.91 0.39
N LYS A 243 -52.63 -4.57 0.07
CA LYS A 243 -53.89 -4.46 0.82
C LYS A 243 -53.65 -4.84 2.28
N LYS A 244 -53.88 -3.90 3.20
CA LYS A 244 -54.03 -4.24 4.61
C LYS A 244 -55.29 -5.08 4.76
N GLU A 245 -55.13 -6.35 5.05
CA GLU A 245 -56.26 -7.21 5.38
C GLU A 245 -56.94 -6.63 6.62
N ASN A 246 -58.14 -6.07 6.41
CA ASN A 246 -58.92 -5.44 7.46
C ASN A 246 -59.06 -6.43 8.64
N SER A 247 -58.68 -5.98 9.83
CA SER A 247 -58.80 -6.63 11.14
C SER A 247 -60.27 -6.86 11.58
N LYS A 248 -61.19 -7.11 10.65
CA LYS A 248 -62.63 -7.34 10.89
C LYS A 248 -62.99 -8.76 11.35
N ARG A 249 -62.03 -9.63 11.68
CA ARG A 249 -62.31 -10.96 12.27
C ARG A 249 -62.37 -11.02 13.80
N ARG A 250 -62.10 -9.93 14.54
CA ARG A 250 -62.05 -9.96 16.03
C ARG A 250 -63.32 -9.53 16.78
N LYS A 251 -64.44 -9.20 16.13
CA LYS A 251 -65.68 -8.75 16.82
C LYS A 251 -66.91 -9.67 16.73
N LYS A 252 -66.86 -10.83 16.07
CA LYS A 252 -68.04 -11.73 15.94
C LYS A 252 -68.05 -12.99 16.82
N SER A 253 -67.02 -13.28 17.61
CA SER A 253 -67.00 -14.48 18.47
C SER A 253 -67.27 -14.24 19.97
N LYS A 254 -67.71 -13.03 20.38
CA LYS A 254 -68.03 -12.73 21.80
C LYS A 254 -69.51 -12.44 22.09
N LYS A 255 -70.43 -12.71 21.14
CA LYS A 255 -71.87 -12.46 21.31
C LYS A 255 -72.73 -13.69 20.96
N THR A 256 -72.38 -14.87 21.49
CA THR A 256 -73.29 -16.02 21.56
C THR A 256 -72.74 -17.02 22.58
N ASN A 257 -72.94 -16.70 23.86
CA ASN A 257 -73.18 -17.66 24.95
C ASN A 257 -73.29 -16.89 26.26
N LYS A 258 -74.49 -16.36 26.49
CA LYS A 258 -75.06 -16.11 27.82
C LYS A 258 -76.57 -15.86 27.63
N LYS A 259 -77.31 -16.94 27.61
CA LYS A 259 -78.63 -17.08 28.23
C LYS A 259 -78.78 -18.54 28.62
#